data_AF-A0A2V9ZG95-F1
#
_entry.id   AF-A0A2V9ZG95-F1
#
_cell.length_a   1.000
_cell.length_b   1.000
_cell.length_c   1.000
_cell.angle_alpha   90.00
_cell.angle_beta   90.00
_cell.angle_gamma   90.00
#
_symmetry.space_group_name_H-M   'P 1'
#
loop_
_entity.id
_entity.type
_entity.pdbx_description
1 polymer ?
#
loop_
_entity_poly.entity_id
_entity_poly.type
_entity_poly.pdbx_seq_one_letter_code
_entity_poly.pdbx_strand_id
1 'polypeptide(L)'
;DGAVAGTAIEVPLRSRVQLRVIKGQTISWPRFENDDYIMTVGAYRPLDDALRIAFTELVGWIHKDYGLSEMDAYELLSKVAEIHLNEMVDPNYVVVAKINKKFLPNPNPAK
;
A
#
# COMPACT_ATOMS: atom_id res chain seq x y z
N ASP A 1 -7.97 -3.55 -13.37
CA ASP A 1 -6.79 -4.13 -12.70
C ASP A 1 -5.98 -4.96 -13.68
N GLY A 2 -4.66 -4.80 -13.67
CA GLY A 2 -3.69 -5.64 -14.37
C GLY A 2 -3.06 -5.02 -15.62
N ALA A 3 -3.61 -3.94 -16.16
CA ALA A 3 -3.13 -3.32 -17.42
C ALA A 3 -2.89 -4.36 -18.53
N VAL A 4 -3.76 -5.38 -18.64
CA VAL A 4 -3.54 -6.65 -19.34
C VAL A 4 -3.08 -6.51 -20.80
N ALA A 5 -3.51 -5.44 -21.48
CA ALA A 5 -3.11 -5.16 -22.86
C ALA A 5 -1.73 -4.50 -23.00
N GLY A 6 -0.98 -4.32 -21.90
CA GLY A 6 0.31 -3.66 -21.84
C GLY A 6 0.24 -2.14 -21.60
N THR A 7 -0.90 -1.51 -21.88
CA THR A 7 -1.08 -0.05 -21.77
C THR A 7 -2.47 0.28 -21.22
N ALA A 8 -2.61 1.50 -20.72
CA ALA A 8 -3.90 2.09 -20.40
C ALA A 8 -4.35 3.03 -21.54
N ILE A 9 -5.19 4.01 -21.22
CA ILE A 9 -5.46 5.15 -22.13
C ILE A 9 -4.37 6.19 -21.86
N GLU A 10 -3.28 6.12 -22.63
CA GLU A 10 -2.15 7.03 -22.49
C GLU A 10 -2.51 8.45 -22.95
N VAL A 11 -2.34 9.44 -22.06
CA VAL A 11 -2.72 10.84 -22.32
C VAL A 11 -1.68 11.83 -21.77
N PRO A 12 -1.48 13.00 -22.40
CA PRO A 12 -0.68 14.06 -21.81
C PRO A 12 -1.36 14.62 -20.55
N LEU A 13 -0.61 14.76 -19.47
CA LEU A 13 -1.10 15.28 -18.19
C LEU A 13 -0.34 16.55 -17.78
N ARG A 14 -1.09 17.55 -17.29
CA ARG A 14 -0.52 18.67 -16.53
C ARG A 14 -1.05 18.61 -15.09
N SER A 15 -0.19 18.26 -14.14
CA SER A 15 -0.55 18.12 -12.73
C SER A 15 0.08 19.20 -11.86
N ARG A 16 -0.55 19.48 -10.72
CA ARG A 16 0.00 20.29 -9.63
C ARG A 16 0.24 19.37 -8.44
N VAL A 17 1.48 19.33 -7.97
CA VAL A 17 1.89 18.49 -6.83
C VAL A 17 2.48 19.37 -5.74
N GLN A 18 2.29 18.97 -4.48
CA GLN A 18 2.98 19.55 -3.33
C GLN A 18 3.97 18.53 -2.78
N LEU A 19 5.19 18.97 -2.55
CA LEU A 19 6.25 18.13 -2.01
C LEU A 19 6.57 18.57 -0.58
N ARG A 20 6.67 17.60 0.33
CA ARG A 20 7.10 17.79 1.70
C ARG A 20 8.07 16.69 2.08
N VAL A 21 9.02 17.01 2.96
CA VAL A 21 9.90 16.02 3.57
C VAL A 21 9.36 15.66 4.94
N ILE A 22 9.09 14.37 5.17
CA ILE A 22 8.75 13.86 6.50
C ILE A 22 10.04 13.35 7.14
N LYS A 23 10.51 14.08 8.15
CA LYS A 23 11.76 13.75 8.87
C LYS A 23 11.53 12.59 9.83
N GLY A 24 12.55 11.76 10.05
CA GLY A 24 12.49 10.64 11.00
C GLY A 24 11.62 9.45 10.55
N GLN A 25 11.08 9.48 9.33
CA GLN A 25 10.27 8.40 8.78
C GLN A 25 11.05 7.64 7.70
N THR A 26 11.41 6.40 8.02
CA THR A 26 11.95 5.44 7.05
C THR A 26 10.83 4.53 6.57
N ILE A 27 10.77 4.31 5.27
CA ILE A 27 9.88 3.35 4.60
C ILE A 27 10.71 2.48 3.65
N SER A 28 10.39 1.20 3.55
CA SER A 28 11.06 0.27 2.64
C SER A 28 10.41 0.27 1.26
N TRP A 29 9.09 0.45 1.23
CA TRP A 29 8.27 0.46 0.01
C TRP A 29 7.36 1.69 -0.04
N PRO A 30 6.90 2.10 -1.24
CA PRO A 30 5.94 3.19 -1.39
C PRO A 30 4.65 2.95 -0.60
N ARG A 31 4.15 4.03 0.01
CA ARG A 31 2.91 4.08 0.77
C ARG A 31 1.99 5.14 0.17
N PHE A 32 0.69 4.87 0.22
CA PHE A 32 -0.36 5.78 -0.22
C PHE A 32 -1.35 5.98 0.91
N GLU A 33 -1.92 7.16 0.97
CA GLU A 33 -2.97 7.49 1.92
C GLU A 33 -3.97 8.41 1.22
N ASN A 34 -5.25 8.14 1.41
CA ASN A 34 -6.35 9.04 1.05
C ASN A 34 -7.29 9.17 2.25
N ASP A 35 -8.45 9.79 2.07
CA ASP A 35 -9.40 10.06 3.16
C ASP A 35 -9.83 8.78 3.90
N ASP A 36 -10.01 7.69 3.16
CA ASP A 36 -10.61 6.47 3.67
C ASP A 36 -9.62 5.32 3.88
N TYR A 37 -8.44 5.34 3.26
CA TYR A 37 -7.54 4.19 3.18
C TYR A 37 -6.08 4.56 3.45
N ILE A 38 -5.38 3.60 4.05
CA ILE A 38 -3.92 3.49 3.95
C ILE A 38 -3.57 2.31 3.03
N MET A 39 -2.49 2.44 2.26
CA MET A 39 -2.12 1.46 1.24
C MET A 39 -0.61 1.31 1.09
N THR A 40 -0.16 0.10 0.77
CA THR A 40 1.24 -0.23 0.49
C THR A 40 1.35 -0.93 -0.85
N VAL A 41 2.49 -0.73 -1.51
CA VAL A 41 2.81 -1.38 -2.79
C VAL A 41 3.85 -2.47 -2.59
N GLY A 42 3.65 -3.59 -3.29
CA GLY A 42 4.72 -4.50 -3.66
C GLY A 42 4.87 -4.52 -5.18
N ALA A 43 6.13 -4.42 -5.65
CA ALA A 43 6.48 -4.45 -7.05
C ALA A 43 7.57 -5.50 -7.29
N TYR A 44 7.20 -6.69 -7.74
CA TYR A 44 8.13 -7.81 -7.95
C TYR A 44 7.55 -8.89 -8.86
N ARG A 45 8.36 -9.92 -9.17
CA ARG A 45 7.91 -11.16 -9.83
C ARG A 45 8.43 -12.38 -9.06
N PRO A 46 7.60 -13.41 -8.84
CA PRO A 46 6.22 -13.60 -9.29
C PRO A 46 5.18 -12.74 -8.54
N LEU A 47 3.91 -12.83 -8.95
CA LEU A 47 2.82 -12.01 -8.43
C LEU A 47 2.58 -12.23 -6.92
N ASP A 48 2.76 -13.45 -6.43
CA ASP A 48 2.62 -13.77 -5.01
C ASP A 48 3.68 -13.09 -4.15
N ASP A 49 4.89 -12.84 -4.68
CA ASP A 49 5.90 -12.06 -3.98
C ASP A 49 5.54 -10.57 -3.93
N ALA A 50 5.00 -10.00 -5.01
CA ALA A 50 4.45 -8.64 -4.98
C ALA A 50 3.34 -8.50 -3.93
N LEU A 51 2.46 -9.50 -3.83
CA LEU A 51 1.41 -9.55 -2.81
C LEU A 51 2.00 -9.65 -1.39
N ARG A 52 2.98 -10.55 -1.17
CA ARG A 52 3.67 -10.71 0.13
C ARG A 52 4.31 -9.40 0.59
N ILE A 53 5.02 -8.71 -0.31
CA ILE A 53 5.63 -7.42 -0.02
C ILE A 53 4.56 -6.40 0.41
N ALA A 54 3.48 -6.25 -0.37
CA ALA A 54 2.42 -5.29 -0.09
C ALA A 54 1.82 -5.53 1.31
N PHE A 55 1.46 -6.77 1.64
CA PHE A 55 0.89 -7.11 2.95
C PHE A 55 1.88 -6.97 4.10
N THR A 56 3.14 -7.38 3.92
CA THR A 56 4.17 -7.30 4.97
C THR A 56 4.41 -5.83 5.36
N GLU A 57 4.48 -4.94 4.37
CA GLU A 57 4.62 -3.52 4.62
C GLU A 57 3.38 -2.90 5.27
N LEU A 58 2.19 -3.39 4.93
CA LEU A 58 0.94 -2.90 5.53
C LEU A 58 0.84 -3.32 7.00
N VAL A 59 1.17 -4.57 7.31
CA VAL A 59 1.29 -5.08 8.67
C VAL A 59 2.27 -4.22 9.47
N GLY A 60 3.48 -3.99 8.93
CA GLY A 60 4.49 -3.18 9.60
C GLY A 60 4.06 -1.72 9.80
N TRP A 61 3.31 -1.14 8.85
CA TRP A 61 2.77 0.21 8.99
C TRP A 61 1.71 0.27 10.09
N ILE A 62 0.74 -0.65 10.09
CA ILE A 62 -0.30 -0.74 11.12
C ILE A 62 0.33 -0.96 12.50
N HIS A 63 1.31 -1.86 12.60
CA HIS A 63 2.01 -2.12 13.86
C HIS A 63 2.65 -0.84 14.43
N LYS A 64 3.45 -0.16 13.59
CA LYS A 64 4.21 1.02 14.00
C LYS A 64 3.32 2.22 14.37
N ASP A 65 2.32 2.51 13.55
CA ASP A 65 1.60 3.78 13.60
C ASP A 65 0.22 3.65 14.24
N TYR A 66 -0.34 2.44 14.38
CA TYR A 66 -1.68 2.18 14.94
C TYR A 66 -1.67 1.23 16.14
N GLY A 67 -0.50 0.73 16.54
CA GLY A 67 -0.30 0.06 17.83
C GLY A 67 -0.83 -1.37 17.94
N LEU A 68 -1.36 -1.96 16.87
CA LEU A 68 -1.68 -3.39 16.84
C LEU A 68 -0.39 -4.23 16.85
N SER A 69 -0.42 -5.44 17.41
CA SER A 69 0.69 -6.37 17.19
C SER A 69 0.75 -6.77 15.70
N GLU A 70 1.91 -7.23 15.22
CA GLU A 70 2.02 -7.70 13.83
C GLU A 70 1.03 -8.84 13.52
N MET A 71 0.81 -9.74 14.49
CA MET A 71 -0.14 -10.85 14.32
C MET A 71 -1.60 -10.40 14.32
N ASP A 72 -1.97 -9.42 15.16
CA ASP A 72 -3.32 -8.85 15.13
C ASP A 72 -3.57 -8.06 13.85
N ALA A 73 -2.58 -7.29 13.39
CA ALA A 73 -2.65 -6.58 12.11
C ALA A 73 -2.78 -7.56 10.95
N TYR A 74 -2.01 -8.66 10.95
CA TYR A 74 -2.10 -9.71 9.95
C TYR A 74 -3.47 -10.38 9.94
N GLU A 75 -4.00 -10.77 11.10
CA GLU A 75 -5.33 -11.39 11.21
C GLU A 75 -6.43 -10.41 10.80
N LEU A 76 -6.35 -9.14 11.19
CA LEU A 76 -7.29 -8.09 10.76
C LEU A 76 -7.29 -7.97 9.23
N LEU A 77 -6.10 -7.80 8.63
CA LEU A 77 -5.95 -7.68 7.18
C LEU A 77 -6.50 -8.90 6.44
N SER A 78 -6.42 -10.10 7.01
CA SER A 78 -7.03 -11.30 6.41
C SER A 78 -8.56 -11.22 6.23
N LYS A 79 -9.24 -10.32 6.97
CA LYS A 79 -10.70 -10.16 6.92
C LYS A 79 -11.14 -8.94 6.12
N VAL A 80 -10.40 -7.84 6.21
CA VAL A 80 -10.86 -6.53 5.72
C VAL A 80 -9.93 -5.85 4.72
N ALA A 81 -8.76 -6.43 4.42
CA ALA A 81 -7.90 -5.86 3.40
C ALA A 81 -8.54 -5.99 2.02
N GLU A 82 -8.34 -4.96 1.20
CA GLU A 82 -8.66 -4.97 -0.22
C GLU A 82 -7.35 -5.04 -1.02
N ILE A 83 -7.37 -5.79 -2.12
CA ILE A 83 -6.21 -6.03 -2.98
C ILE A 83 -6.52 -5.48 -4.36
N HIS A 84 -5.59 -4.70 -4.91
CA HIS A 84 -5.60 -4.31 -6.31
C HIS A 84 -4.42 -4.89 -7.04
N LEU A 85 -4.70 -5.58 -8.15
CA LEU A 85 -3.67 -5.96 -9.12
C LEU A 85 -3.48 -4.77 -10.06
N ASN A 86 -2.48 -3.94 -9.81
CA ASN A 86 -2.36 -2.68 -10.55
C ASN A 86 -1.93 -2.94 -11.99
N GLU A 87 -0.80 -3.63 -12.17
CA GLU A 87 -0.33 -4.08 -13.47
C GLU A 87 0.37 -5.45 -13.37
N MET A 88 0.31 -6.22 -14.47
CA MET A 88 0.99 -7.51 -14.60
C MET A 88 1.67 -7.65 -15.98
N VAL A 89 2.21 -6.56 -16.50
CA VAL A 89 2.75 -6.48 -17.87
C VAL A 89 4.18 -5.94 -17.92
N ASP A 90 4.59 -5.18 -16.90
CA ASP A 90 5.94 -4.63 -16.78
C ASP A 90 6.93 -5.66 -16.21
N PRO A 91 8.26 -5.42 -16.27
CA PRO A 91 9.28 -6.35 -15.77
C PRO A 91 9.09 -6.80 -14.32
N ASN A 92 8.47 -5.97 -13.48
CA ASN A 92 7.93 -6.34 -12.17
C ASN A 92 6.41 -6.21 -12.24
N TYR A 93 5.66 -7.00 -11.47
CA TYR A 93 4.22 -6.82 -11.32
C TYR A 93 3.92 -6.02 -10.07
N VAL A 94 2.88 -5.19 -10.10
CA VAL A 94 2.52 -4.31 -9.00
C VAL A 94 1.20 -4.72 -8.37
N VAL A 95 1.23 -4.89 -7.05
CA VAL A 95 0.06 -5.11 -6.21
C VAL A 95 -0.02 -4.01 -5.15
N VAL A 96 -1.21 -3.46 -4.96
CA VAL A 96 -1.54 -2.61 -3.81
C VAL A 96 -2.38 -3.40 -2.82
N ALA A 97 -1.95 -3.44 -1.56
CA ALA A 97 -2.79 -3.84 -0.44
C ALA A 97 -3.28 -2.58 0.28
N LYS A 98 -4.56 -2.52 0.62
CA LYS A 98 -5.14 -1.39 1.36
C LYS A 98 -6.13 -1.82 2.42
N ILE A 99 -6.29 -1.01 3.45
CA ILE A 99 -7.30 -1.19 4.50
C ILE A 99 -8.06 0.12 4.71
N ASN A 100 -9.37 0.05 4.88
CA ASN A 100 -10.17 1.21 5.22
C ASN A 100 -9.88 1.63 6.67
N LYS A 101 -9.57 2.91 6.88
CA LYS A 101 -9.19 3.50 8.17
C LYS A 101 -10.25 3.30 9.25
N LYS A 102 -11.52 3.09 8.89
CA LYS A 102 -12.59 2.78 9.87
C LYS A 102 -12.35 1.49 10.65
N PHE A 103 -11.52 0.57 10.14
CA PHE A 103 -11.15 -0.67 10.80
C PHE A 103 -9.88 -0.55 11.65
N LEU A 104 -9.17 0.59 11.55
CA LEU A 104 -7.96 0.83 12.31
C LEU A 104 -8.29 1.46 13.67
N PRO A 105 -7.48 1.19 14.70
CA PRO A 105 -7.49 1.99 15.92
C PRO A 105 -7.19 3.47 15.62
N ASN A 106 -7.30 4.32 16.65
CA ASN A 106 -6.75 5.66 16.54
C ASN A 106 -5.23 5.59 16.34
N PRO A 107 -4.65 6.41 15.46
CA PRO A 107 -3.21 6.43 15.26
C PRO A 107 -2.49 6.83 16.54
N ASN A 108 -1.29 6.29 16.73
CA ASN A 108 -0.39 6.66 17.81
C ASN A 108 -0.11 8.17 17.75
N PRO A 109 0.10 8.83 18.91
CA PRO A 109 0.50 10.23 18.94
C PRO A 109 1.74 10.43 18.06
N ALA A 110 1.72 11.49 17.24
CA ALA A 110 2.89 11.86 16.44
C ALA A 110 4.09 12.06 17.38
N LYS A 111 5.21 11.40 17.07
CA LYS A 111 6.49 11.59 17.76
C LYS A 111 7.13 12.91 17.38
#